data_AF-A0A4U8UBT5-F1
#
_entry.id   AF-A0A4U8UBT5-F1
#
_cell.length_a   1.000
_cell.length_b   1.000
_cell.length_c   1.000
_cell.angle_alpha   90.00
_cell.angle_beta   90.00
_cell.angle_gamma   90.00
#
_symmetry.space_group_name_H-M   'P 1'
#
loop_
_entity.id
_entity.type
_entity.pdbx_description
1 polymer ?
#
loop_
_entity_poly.entity_id
_entity_poly.type
_entity_poly.pdbx_seq_one_letter_code
_entity_poly.pdbx_strand_id
1 'polypeptide(L)' 'MKIHIKNIGMLDEAEFEVGDLTLICGENNTGTYATYSLYGYLDFINNDTGYIILNLIENITQKLLNNIAIRR' A
#
# COMPACT_ATOMS: atom_id res chain seq x y z
N MET A 1 5.62 -3.32 -13.72
CA MET A 1 5.87 -2.92 -12.31
C MET A 1 6.56 -4.07 -11.60
N LYS A 2 7.70 -3.85 -10.95
CA LYS A 2 8.43 -4.91 -10.24
C LYS A 2 7.98 -5.00 -8.78
N ILE A 3 7.56 -6.19 -8.36
CA ILE A 3 7.03 -6.48 -7.04
C ILE A 3 7.99 -7.40 -6.31
N HIS A 4 8.22 -7.10 -5.03
CA HIS A 4 9.06 -7.88 -4.17
C HIS A 4 8.37 -8.02 -2.79
N ILE A 5 8.14 -9.25 -2.35
CA ILE A 5 7.40 -9.59 -1.12
C ILE A 5 8.31 -10.45 -0.25
N LYS A 6 8.34 -10.20 1.05
CA LYS A 6 9.07 -11.01 2.03
C LYS A 6 8.21 -11.33 3.24
N ASN A 7 8.37 -12.54 3.77
CA ASN A 7 7.76 -13.00 5.03
C ASN A 7 6.24 -12.80 5.08
N ILE A 8 5.52 -13.18 4.02
CA ILE A 8 4.05 -13.11 3.97
C ILE A 8 3.45 -14.51 3.81
N GLY A 9 2.77 -14.99 4.85
CA GLY A 9 2.13 -16.30 4.82
C GLY A 9 3.16 -17.42 4.63
N MET A 10 3.02 -18.19 3.56
CA MET A 10 3.95 -19.25 3.16
C MET A 10 5.11 -18.76 2.27
N LEU A 11 5.15 -17.47 1.92
CA LEU A 11 6.21 -16.90 1.11
C LEU A 11 7.31 -16.32 2.01
N ASP A 12 8.45 -16.99 2.05
CA ASP A 12 9.69 -16.41 2.61
C ASP A 12 10.11 -15.20 1.74
N GLU A 13 10.10 -15.38 0.42
CA GLU A 13 10.38 -14.34 -0.57
C GLU A 13 9.65 -14.63 -1.89
N ALA A 14 9.20 -13.58 -2.58
CA ALA A 14 8.70 -13.65 -3.95
C ALA A 14 9.05 -12.38 -4.71
N GLU A 15 9.53 -12.54 -5.94
CA GLU A 15 9.84 -11.45 -6.86
C GLU A 15 9.22 -11.72 -8.22
N PHE A 16 8.47 -10.76 -8.75
CA PHE A 16 7.85 -10.87 -10.05
C PHE A 16 7.59 -9.50 -10.69
N GLU A 17 7.35 -9.50 -12.00
CA GLU A 17 7.02 -8.29 -12.75
C GLU A 17 5.60 -8.38 -13.30
N VAL A 18 4.83 -7.32 -13.10
CA VAL A 18 3.48 -7.15 -13.63
C VAL A 18 3.57 -6.53 -15.04
N GLY A 19 3.05 -7.27 -16.02
CA GLY A 19 2.81 -6.84 -17.41
C GLY A 19 1.32 -6.88 -17.79
N ASP A 20 1.01 -6.74 -19.08
CA ASP A 20 -0.38 -6.63 -19.59
C ASP A 20 -1.29 -7.80 -19.20
N LEU A 21 -0.73 -9.01 -19.20
CA LEU A 21 -1.34 -10.21 -18.60
C LEU A 21 -0.28 -10.90 -17.75
N THR A 22 -0.57 -11.07 -16.46
CA THR A 22 0.35 -11.72 -15.52
C THR A 22 -0.37 -12.91 -14.89
N LEU A 23 0.20 -14.10 -15.02
CA LEU A 23 -0.30 -15.31 -14.37
C LEU A 23 0.56 -15.63 -13.16
N ILE A 24 -0.04 -15.58 -11.96
CA ILE A 24 0.60 -15.96 -10.70
C ILE A 24 0.07 -17.34 -10.31
N CYS A 25 0.96 -18.33 -10.26
CA CYS A 25 0.66 -19.70 -9.87
C CYS A 25 1.81 -20.26 -9.04
N GLY A 26 1.56 -21.34 -8.31
CA GLY A 26 2.59 -22.01 -7.50
C GLY A 26 2.01 -23.14 -6.67
N GLU A 27 2.80 -23.60 -5.71
CA GLU A 27 2.34 -24.55 -4.70
C GLU A 27 1.15 -24.02 -3.91
N ASN A 28 0.48 -24.92 -3.17
CA ASN A 28 -0.70 -24.57 -2.39
C ASN A 28 -0.49 -23.29 -1.58
N ASN A 29 -1.43 -22.36 -1.71
CA ASN A 29 -1.45 -21.05 -1.06
C ASN A 29 -0.35 -20.03 -1.44
N THR A 30 0.77 -20.42 -2.07
CA THR A 30 1.83 -19.46 -2.46
C THR A 30 1.32 -18.40 -3.44
N GLY A 31 0.62 -18.84 -4.49
CA GLY A 31 0.00 -17.95 -5.47
C GLY A 31 -1.08 -17.06 -4.86
N THR A 32 -1.83 -17.58 -3.89
CA THR A 32 -2.82 -16.80 -3.12
C THR A 32 -2.14 -15.67 -2.38
N TYR A 33 -1.09 -15.93 -1.59
CA TYR A 33 -0.39 -14.89 -0.86
C TYR A 33 0.20 -13.82 -1.78
N ALA A 34 0.89 -14.23 -2.86
CA ALA A 34 1.45 -13.27 -3.82
C ALA A 34 0.36 -12.40 -4.47
N THR A 35 -0.76 -13.01 -4.87
CA THR A 35 -1.86 -12.31 -5.55
C THR A 35 -2.60 -11.36 -4.59
N TYR A 36 -2.92 -11.81 -3.37
CA TYR A 36 -3.62 -10.96 -2.40
C TYR A 36 -2.73 -9.83 -1.87
N SER A 37 -1.42 -10.05 -1.70
CA SER A 37 -0.49 -8.98 -1.36
C SER A 37 -0.44 -7.91 -2.45
N LEU A 38 -0.38 -8.32 -3.72
CA LEU A 38 -0.45 -7.38 -4.84
C LEU A 38 -1.78 -6.64 -4.88
N TYR A 39 -2.89 -7.36 -4.75
CA TYR A 39 -4.23 -6.79 -4.76
C TYR A 39 -4.39 -5.75 -3.64
N GLY A 40 -4.04 -6.10 -2.40
CA GLY A 40 -4.15 -5.19 -1.25
C GLY A 40 -3.29 -3.94 -1.41
N TYR A 41 -2.09 -4.07 -2.00
CA TYR A 41 -1.27 -2.90 -2.33
C TYR A 41 -1.95 -2.00 -3.37
N LEU A 42 -2.46 -2.56 -4.46
CA LEU A 42 -3.13 -1.78 -5.50
C LEU A 42 -4.41 -1.12 -4.98
N ASP A 43 -5.18 -1.84 -4.17
CA ASP A 43 -6.39 -1.32 -3.52
C ASP A 43 -6.09 -0.13 -2.62
N PHE A 44 -5.07 -0.25 -1.76
CA PHE A 44 -4.61 0.83 -0.90
C PHE A 44 -4.19 2.08 -1.70
N ILE A 45 -3.47 1.89 -2.80
CA ILE A 45 -3.05 3.00 -3.67
C ILE A 45 -4.26 3.67 -4.34
N ASN A 46 -5.23 2.89 -4.82
CA ASN A 46 -6.37 3.41 -5.58
C ASN A 46 -7.46 4.02 -4.69
N ASN A 47 -7.73 3.45 -3.52
CA ASN A 47 -8.91 3.77 -2.72
C ASN A 47 -8.57 4.53 -1.42
N ASP A 48 -7.44 4.20 -0.77
CA ASP A 48 -7.16 4.74 0.57
C ASP A 48 -6.23 5.95 0.56
N THR A 49 -5.36 6.07 -0.44
CA THR A 49 -4.30 7.10 -0.46
C THR A 49 -4.87 8.52 -0.41
N GLY A 50 -5.98 8.79 -1.10
CA GLY A 50 -6.63 10.10 -1.07
C GLY A 50 -7.12 10.50 0.33
N TYR A 51 -7.77 9.56 1.02
CA TYR A 51 -8.26 9.78 2.38
C TYR A 51 -7.11 10.07 3.36
N ILE A 52 -6.02 9.31 3.27
CA ILE A 52 -4.85 9.51 4.12
C ILE A 52 -4.22 10.89 3.88
N ILE A 53 -4.07 11.31 2.62
CA ILE A 53 -3.51 12.62 2.28
C ILE A 53 -4.38 13.76 2.81
N LEU A 54 -5.70 13.67 2.65
CA LEU A 54 -6.62 14.69 3.17
C LEU A 54 -6.50 14.82 4.69
N ASN A 55 -6.53 13.70 5.42
CA ASN A 55 -6.35 13.70 6.86
C ASN A 55 -4.99 14.28 7.29
N LEU A 56 -3.91 14.00 6.54
CA LEU A 56 -2.61 14.57 6.83
C LEU A 56 -2.60 16.10 6.65
N ILE A 57 -3.19 16.60 5.56
CA ILE A 57 -3.31 18.03 5.28
C ILE A 57 -4.14 18.72 6.37
N GLU A 58 -5.26 18.13 6.77
CA GLU A 58 -6.09 18.66 7.84
C GLU A 58 -5.31 18.77 9.15
N ASN A 59 -4.60 17.71 9.55
CA ASN A 59 -3.79 17.70 10.76
C ASN A 59 -2.68 18.75 10.73
N ILE A 60 -1.97 18.90 9.61
CA ILE A 60 -0.93 19.94 9.46
C ILE A 60 -1.55 21.33 9.54
N THR A 61 -2.68 21.54 8.87
CA THR A 61 -3.39 22.83 8.85
C THR A 61 -3.83 23.23 10.25
N GLN A 62 -4.43 22.31 11.01
CA GLN A 62 -4.83 22.56 12.40
C GLN A 62 -3.62 22.90 13.29
N LYS A 63 -2.51 22.19 13.10
CA LYS A 63 -1.27 22.49 13.85
C LYS A 63 -0.72 23.88 13.54
N LEU A 64 -0.75 24.30 12.28
CA LEU A 64 -0.32 25.64 11.87
C LEU A 64 -1.23 26.74 12.43
N LEU A 65 -2.55 26.54 12.34
CA LEU A 65 -3.53 27.48 12.90
C LEU A 65 -3.36 27.66 14.41
N ASN A 66 -3.18 26.56 15.15
CA ASN A 66 -2.95 26.62 16.60
C ASN A 66 -1.66 27.38 16.96
N ASN A 67 -0.58 27.18 16.19
CA ASN A 67 0.67 27.90 16.41
C ASN A 67 0.56 29.40 16.14
N ILE A 68 -0.29 29.81 15.20
CA ILE A 68 -0.56 31.24 14.93
C ILE A 68 -1.43 31.83 16.05
N ALA A 69 -2.44 31.09 16.52
CA ALA A 69 -3.32 31.52 17.59
C ALA A 69 -2.59 31.76 18.92
N ILE A 70 -1.56 30.96 19.24
CA ILE A 70 -0.72 31.13 20.45
C ILE A 70 0.22 32.34 20.35
N ARG A 71 0.54 32.81 19.13
CA ARG A 71 1.43 33.96 18.89
C ARG A 71 0.72 35.32 18.85
N ARG A 72 -0.62 35.34 18.89
CA ARG A 72 -1.44 36.55 19.02
C ARG A 72 -1.91 36.69 20.46
#